data_AF-A0A7X4AT80-F1
#
_entry.id   AF-A0A7X4AT80-F1
#
_cell.length_a   1.000
_cell.length_b   1.000
_cell.length_c   1.000
_cell.angle_alpha   90.00
_cell.angle_beta   90.00
_cell.angle_gamma   90.00
#
_symmetry.space_group_name_H-M   'P 1'
#
loop_
_entity.id
_entity.type
_entity.pdbx_description
1 polymer ?
#
loop_
_entity_poly.entity_id
_entity_poly.type
_entity_poly.pdbx_seq_one_letter_code
_entity_poly.pdbx_strand_id
1 'polypeptide(L)' 'MKFKLVSPFEPRGDQPQAIAKLGENLDKGVREQILLGATGTGKTFTVANLVAAQQD' A
#
# COMPACT_ATOMS: atom_id res chain seq x y z
N MET A 1 -3.24 17.59 -7.17
CA MET A 1 -4.25 16.62 -7.64
C MET A 1 -4.19 15.40 -6.73
N LYS A 2 -5.32 14.87 -6.27
CA LYS A 2 -5.34 13.63 -5.46
C LYS A 2 -5.22 12.41 -6.36
N PHE A 3 -4.44 11.41 -5.95
CA PHE A 3 -4.34 10.12 -6.63
C PHE A 3 -5.65 9.34 -6.47
N LYS A 4 -6.33 9.03 -7.58
CA LYS A 4 -7.58 8.26 -7.58
C LYS A 4 -7.31 6.85 -8.08
N LEU A 5 -7.23 5.88 -7.16
CA LEU A 5 -7.14 4.48 -7.51
C LEU A 5 -8.50 3.97 -8.01
N VAL A 6 -8.51 3.31 -9.17
CA VAL A 6 -9.70 2.66 -9.73
C VAL A 6 -9.40 1.18 -9.89
N SER A 7 -10.19 0.35 -9.21
CA SER A 7 -10.04 -1.10 -9.21
C SER A 7 -11.39 -1.74 -8.92
N PRO A 8 -11.73 -2.89 -9.53
CA PRO A 8 -12.89 -3.68 -9.14
C PRO A 8 -12.62 -4.54 -7.89
N PHE A 9 -11.39 -4.54 -7.38
CA PHE A 9 -10.95 -5.32 -6.24
C PHE A 9 -10.69 -4.44 -5.04
N GLU A 10 -11.01 -4.97 -3.86
CA GLU A 10 -10.61 -4.43 -2.56
C GLU A 10 -9.34 -5.14 -2.06
N PRO A 11 -8.48 -4.47 -1.26
CA PRO A 11 -7.37 -5.12 -0.58
C PRO A 11 -7.82 -6.33 0.24
N ARG A 12 -7.15 -7.47 0.10
CA ARG A 12 -7.50 -8.73 0.78
C ARG A 12 -6.26 -9.48 1.28
N GLY A 13 -6.48 -10.46 2.16
CA GLY A 13 -5.41 -11.23 2.79
C GLY A 13 -4.50 -10.30 3.61
N ASP A 14 -3.19 -10.37 3.37
CA ASP A 14 -2.20 -9.56 4.10
C ASP A 14 -2.06 -8.13 3.55
N GLN A 15 -2.71 -7.80 2.42
CA GLN A 15 -2.57 -6.50 1.78
C GLN A 15 -2.99 -5.33 2.70
N PRO A 16 -4.15 -5.37 3.41
CA PRO A 16 -4.54 -4.27 4.29
C PRO A 16 -3.51 -3.99 5.39
N GLN A 17 -2.96 -5.04 6.01
CA GLN A 17 -1.93 -4.91 7.04
C GLN A 17 -0.64 -4.33 6.46
N ALA A 18 -0.21 -4.79 5.29
CA ALA A 18 0.98 -4.28 4.61
C ALA A 18 0.82 -2.79 4.25
N ILE A 19 -0.33 -2.39 3.73
CA ILE A 19 -0.63 -0.98 3.41
C ILE A 19 -0.58 -0.12 4.67
N ALA A 20 -1.26 -0.54 5.74
CA ALA A 20 -1.29 0.20 7.00
C ALA A 20 0.11 0.38 7.59
N LYS A 21 0.92 -0.69 7.64
CA LYS A 21 2.27 -0.63 8.19
C LYS A 21 3.22 0.24 7.36
N LEU A 22 3.13 0.14 6.03
CA LEU A 22 3.92 1.00 5.14
C LEU A 22 3.51 2.47 5.29
N GLY A 23 2.22 2.75 5.39
CA GLY A 23 1.67 4.10 5.60
C GLY A 23 2.14 4.71 6.93
N GLU A 24 1.98 3.97 8.03
CA GLU A 24 2.43 4.41 9.35
C GLU A 24 3.93 4.74 9.37
N ASN A 25 4.74 3.93 8.69
CA ASN A 25 6.17 4.18 8.56
C ASN A 25 6.47 5.42 7.72
N LEU A 26 5.69 5.71 6.67
CA LEU A 26 5.82 6.96 5.90
C LEU A 26 5.52 8.17 6.78
N ASP A 27 4.44 8.11 7.56
CA ASP A 27 4.06 9.17 8.51
C ASP A 27 5.15 9.41 9.57
N LYS A 28 5.85 8.35 9.98
CA LYS A 28 7.00 8.41 10.90
C LYS A 28 8.32 8.82 10.24
N GLY A 29 8.35 9.08 8.94
CA GLY A 29 9.56 9.47 8.21
C GLY A 29 10.58 8.33 8.05
N VAL A 30 10.15 7.07 8.11
CA VAL A 30 11.02 5.91 7.87
C VAL A 30 11.46 5.91 6.41
N ARG A 31 12.73 6.22 6.18
CA ARG A 31 13.31 6.40 4.84
C ARG A 31 13.36 5.12 4.01
N GLU A 32 13.66 4.00 4.64
CA GLU A 32 13.88 2.71 3.97
C GLU A 32 12.89 1.67 4.47
N GLN A 33 12.13 1.08 3.56
CA GLN A 33 11.10 0.11 3.87
C GLN A 33 11.11 -1.01 2.83
N ILE A 34 10.84 -2.25 3.26
CA ILE A 34 10.83 -3.42 2.40
C ILE A 34 9.45 -4.05 2.45
N LEU A 35 8.76 -4.12 1.30
CA LEU A 35 7.56 -4.92 1.12
C LEU A 35 7.96 -6.34 0.70
N LEU A 36 8.11 -7.24 1.67
CA LEU A 36 8.36 -8.65 1.39
C LEU A 36 7.05 -9.34 1.00
N GLY A 37 6.80 -9.46 -0.30
CA GLY A 37 5.62 -10.14 -0.82
C GLY A 37 5.99 -11.32 -1.72
N ALA A 38 5.36 -12.47 -1.50
CA ALA A 38 5.51 -13.64 -2.38
C ALA A 38 5.03 -13.34 -3.82
N THR A 39 5.38 -14.20 -4.76
CA THR A 39 4.91 -14.09 -6.15
C THR A 39 3.40 -14.30 -6.20
N GLY A 40 2.68 -13.47 -6.96
CA GLY A 40 1.22 -13.57 -7.11
C GLY A 40 0.39 -12.89 -6.00
N THR A 41 0.99 -12.32 -4.95
CA THR A 41 0.24 -11.68 -3.85
C THR A 41 -0.26 -10.26 -4.15
N GLY A 42 -0.06 -9.76 -5.38
CA GLY A 42 -0.55 -8.45 -5.79
C GLY A 42 0.25 -7.25 -5.27
N LYS A 43 1.58 -7.36 -5.16
CA LYS A 43 2.47 -6.27 -4.68
C LYS A 43 2.22 -4.90 -5.33
N THR A 44 1.98 -4.87 -6.65
CA THR A 44 1.64 -3.61 -7.36
C THR A 44 0.35 -2.98 -6.85
N PHE A 45 -0.68 -3.81 -6.60
CA PHE A 45 -1.96 -3.34 -6.07
C PHE A 45 -1.80 -2.85 -4.61
N THR A 46 -1.00 -3.52 -3.79
CA THR A 46 -0.64 -3.06 -2.44
C THR A 46 0.00 -1.66 -2.47
N VAL A 47 1.00 -1.43 -3.33
CA VAL A 47 1.68 -0.13 -3.43
C VAL A 47 0.76 0.95 -4.00
N ALA A 48 -0.12 0.62 -4.95
CA ALA A 48 -1.08 1.57 -5.49
C ALA A 48 -2.09 2.05 -4.43
N ASN A 49 -2.57 1.14 -3.57
CA ASN A 49 -3.44 1.49 -2.44
C ASN A 49 -2.69 2.35 -1.41
N LEU A 50 -1.42 2.05 -1.14
CA LEU A 50 -0.58 2.87 -0.26
C LEU A 50 -0.48 4.32 -0.77
N VAL A 51 -0.18 4.50 -2.06
CA VAL A 51 -0.08 5.84 -2.66
C VAL A 51 -1.41 6.59 -2.60
N ALA A 52 -2.52 5.90 -2.83
CA ALA A 52 -3.86 6.48 -2.73
C ALA A 52 -4.18 6.93 -1.29
N ALA A 53 -3.92 6.07 -0.30
CA ALA A 53 -4.21 6.35 1.12
C ALA A 53 -3.36 7.47 1.73
N GLN A 54 -2.18 7.75 1.17
CA GLN A 54 -1.28 8.80 1.67
C GLN A 54 -1.63 10.21 1.18
N GLN A 55 -2.63 10.36 0.31
CA GLN A 55 -3.02 11.64 -0.28
C GLN A 55 -4.42 12.10 0.16
N ASP A 56 -4.95 11.50 1.22
CA ASP A 56 -6.25 11.87 1.80
C ASP A 56 -6.20 13.09 2.72
#